data_AF-A0A9D2HA60-F1
#
_entry.id   AF-A0A9D2HA60-F1
#
_cell.length_a   1.000
_cell.length_b   1.000
_cell.length_c   1.000
_cell.angle_alpha   90.00
_cell.angle_beta   90.00
_cell.angle_gamma   90.00
#
_symmetry.space_group_name_H-M   'P 1'
#
loop_
_entity.id
_entity.type
_entity.pdbx_description
1 polymer ?
#
loop_
_entity_poly.entity_id
_entity_poly.type
_entity_poly.pdbx_seq_one_letter_code
_entity_poly.pdbx_strand_id
1 'polypeptide(L)' 'MNQELVLKNHLKEARAEKGLSQQKLSELVGVSRNTISSIETGQFCPTAKLALV' A
#
# COMPACT_ATOMS: atom_id res chain seq x y z
N MET A 1 -24.51 -10.04 -14.80
CA MET A 1 -23.10 -9.63 -14.96
C MET A 1 -22.55 -9.40 -13.57
N ASN A 2 -21.87 -10.38 -12.98
CA ASN A 2 -21.25 -10.21 -11.68
C ASN A 2 -19.96 -9.41 -11.90
N GLN A 3 -20.06 -8.09 -11.75
CA GLN A 3 -18.87 -7.24 -11.66
C GLN A 3 -18.27 -7.47 -10.28
N GLU A 4 -17.35 -8.44 -10.21
CA GLU A 4 -16.57 -8.68 -9.00
C GLU A 4 -15.66 -7.47 -8.79
N LEU A 5 -15.84 -6.75 -7.67
CA LEU A 5 -14.99 -5.62 -7.31
C LEU A 5 -13.61 -6.16 -6.93
N VAL A 6 -12.69 -6.18 -7.89
CA VAL A 6 -11.30 -6.56 -7.64
C VAL A 6 -10.56 -5.35 -7.07
N LEU A 7 -10.26 -5.42 -5.77
CA LEU A 7 -9.40 -4.44 -5.12
C LEU A 7 -7.98 -4.58 -5.70
N LYS A 8 -7.59 -3.63 -6.56
CA LYS A 8 -6.24 -3.58 -7.11
C LYS A 8 -5.34 -2.73 -6.22
N ASN A 9 -4.16 -3.24 -5.89
CA ASN A 9 -3.18 -2.48 -5.16
C ASN A 9 -2.47 -1.49 -6.10
N HIS A 10 -2.73 -0.19 -5.94
CA HIS A 10 -2.06 0.88 -6.68
C HIS A 10 -0.99 1.61 -5.85
N LEU A 11 -0.63 1.08 -4.68
CA LEU A 11 0.31 1.72 -3.76
C LEU A 11 1.69 1.87 -4.39
N LYS A 12 2.15 0.86 -5.14
CA LYS A 12 3.45 0.89 -5.81
C LYS A 12 3.53 2.00 -6.87
N GLU A 13 2.46 2.18 -7.64
CA GLU A 13 2.36 3.22 -8.67
C GLU A 13 2.31 4.59 -8.03
N ALA A 14 1.40 4.81 -7.06
CA ALA A 14 1.29 6.07 -6.33
C ALA A 14 2.59 6.45 -5.59
N ARG A 15 3.31 5.45 -5.04
CA ARG A 15 4.60 5.66 -4.41
C ARG A 15 5.66 6.08 -5.43
N ALA A 16 5.69 5.44 -6.59
CA ALA A 16 6.64 5.75 -7.66
C ALA A 16 6.39 7.13 -8.28
N GLU A 17 5.13 7.51 -8.49
CA GLU A 17 4.75 8.86 -8.97
C GLU A 17 5.22 9.97 -8.04
N LYS A 18 5.21 9.70 -6.72
CA LYS A 18 5.73 10.64 -5.71
C LYS A 18 7.24 10.55 -5.51
N GLY A 19 7.96 9.71 -6.27
CA GLY A 19 9.41 9.51 -6.13
C GLY A 19 9.83 8.93 -4.78
N LEU A 20 8.91 8.25 -4.07
CA LEU A 20 9.16 7.73 -2.73
C LEU A 20 9.78 6.32 -2.79
N SER A 21 10.75 6.06 -1.93
CA SER A 21 11.20 4.68 -1.66
C SER A 21 10.23 3.99 -0.69
N GLN A 22 10.22 2.66 -0.66
CA GLN A 22 9.41 1.91 0.31
C GLN A 22 9.75 2.29 1.76
N GLN A 23 11.05 2.54 2.02
CA GLN A 23 11.56 3.01 3.31
C GLN A 23 10.98 4.38 3.66
N LYS A 24 11.01 5.32 2.71
CA LYS A 24 10.52 6.68 2.93
C LYS A 24 9.01 6.70 3.16
N LEU A 25 8.28 5.91 2.39
CA LEU A 25 6.84 5.74 2.61
C LEU A 25 6.57 5.13 3.98
N SER A 26 7.29 4.09 4.37
CA SER A 26 7.07 3.44 5.68
C SER A 26 7.33 4.37 6.85
N GLU A 27 8.35 5.24 6.76
CA GLU A 27 8.61 6.29 7.75
C GLU A 27 7.46 7.30 7.84
N LEU A 28 6.92 7.73 6.69
CA LEU A 28 5.83 8.70 6.63
C LEU A 28 4.52 8.17 7.23
N VAL A 29 4.20 6.89 7.00
CA VAL A 29 2.98 6.26 7.56
C VAL A 29 3.22 5.62 8.94
N GLY A 30 4.44 5.68 9.47
CA GLY A 30 4.79 5.10 10.78
C GLY A 30 4.69 3.56 10.83
N VAL A 31 4.95 2.88 9.72
CA VAL A 31 4.95 1.41 9.62
C VAL A 31 6.33 0.88 9.24
N SER A 32 6.49 -0.44 9.25
CA SER A 32 7.74 -1.05 8.80
C SER A 32 7.83 -1.06 7.27
N ARG A 33 9.05 -1.05 6.72
CA ARG A 33 9.30 -1.25 5.28
C ARG A 33 8.66 -2.54 4.76
N ASN A 34 8.69 -3.59 5.59
CA ASN A 34 8.09 -4.89 5.27
C ASN A 34 6.57 -4.78 5.15
N THR A 35 5.91 -3.96 5.98
CA THR A 35 4.47 -3.69 5.87
C THR A 35 4.12 -3.09 4.51
N ILE A 36 4.86 -2.05 4.07
CA ILE A 36 4.67 -1.47 2.74
C ILE A 36 4.90 -2.51 1.64
N SER A 37 5.95 -3.33 1.77
CA SER A 37 6.24 -4.39 0.82
C SER A 37 5.12 -5.43 0.74
N SER A 38 4.61 -5.91 1.88
CA SER A 38 3.52 -6.90 1.94
C SER A 38 2.20 -6.34 1.42
N ILE A 39 1.97 -5.04 1.58
CA ILE A 39 0.84 -4.36 0.94
C ILE A 39 1.05 -4.40 -0.58
N GLU A 40 2.18 -3.90 -1.10
CA GLU A 40 2.48 -3.86 -2.54
C GLU A 40 2.46 -5.23 -3.23
N THR A 41 2.82 -6.31 -2.53
CA THR A 41 2.77 -7.68 -3.07
C THR A 41 1.42 -8.36 -2.89
N GLY A 42 0.45 -7.69 -2.26
CA GLY A 42 -0.89 -8.23 -2.01
C GLY A 42 -0.94 -9.31 -0.93
N GLN A 43 0.15 -9.54 -0.20
CA GLN A 43 0.19 -10.48 0.94
C GLN A 43 -0.53 -9.94 2.17
N PHE A 44 -0.76 -8.63 2.23
CA PHE A 44 -1.42 -7.97 3.33
C PHE A 44 -2.44 -6.95 2.84
N CYS A 45 -3.71 -7.16 3.17
CA CYS A 45 -4.72 -6.11 3.06
C CYS A 45 -4.52 -5.14 4.24
N PRO A 46 -4.17 -3.86 4.00
CA PRO A 46 -4.06 -2.89 5.08
C PRO A 46 -5.40 -2.81 5.83
N THR A 47 -5.34 -2.74 7.16
CA THR A 47 -6.54 -2.52 7.96
C THR A 47 -7.12 -1.15 7.64
N ALA A 48 -8.44 -0.98 7.80
CA ALA A 48 -9.09 0.31 7.57
C ALA A 48 -8.42 1.47 8.34
N LYS A 49 -7.86 1.17 9.52
CA LYS A 49 -7.10 2.12 10.33
C LYS A 49 -5.83 2.61 9.61
N LEU A 50 -5.10 1.74 8.92
CA LEU A 50 -3.90 2.12 8.17
C LEU A 50 -4.23 2.87 6.87
N ALA A 51 -5.43 2.66 6.31
CA ALA A 51 -5.88 3.38 5.12
C ALA A 51 -6.43 4.79 5.43
N LEU A 52 -6.78 5.07 6.69
CA LEU A 52 -7.32 6.35 7.15
C LEU A 52 -6.26 7.37 7.59
N VAL A 53 -5.03 6.91 7.87
CA VAL A 53 -3.88 7.75 8.23
C VAL A 53 -3.07 8.12 7.00
#